data_AF-A0A7S1A5P8-F1
#
_entry.id   AF-A0A7S1A5P8-F1
#
_cell.length_a   1.000
_cell.length_b   1.000
_cell.length_c   1.000
_cell.angle_alpha   90.00
_cell.angle_beta   90.00
_cell.angle_gamma   90.00
#
_symmetry.space_group_name_H-M   'P 1'
#
loop_
_entity.id
_entity.type
_entity.pdbx_description
1 polymer ?
#
loop_
_entity_poly.entity_id
_entity_poly.type
_entity_poly.pdbx_seq_one_letter_code
_entity_poly.pdbx_strand_id
1 'polypeptide(L)'
;TNMMVLLSVFVNVFLQSAFTYLVVFYISGSGDDLEALKNDFSAWRDQRAGDDVLVRVCETDYSFGSDFLQTSMNDRLLGYLGGGEEYLGLAAPGAFLCLVVCSAWCLQVFAVVGEVIDELRGVWYITYTTCKMMEIAVSQEGFTLQRVPRHRSQWFAFASVFQIIIATALLVAGIRWLCSTTDIVELMLNGVALSYIMDLDELAYQVLVPTKMRTLIHMMDPLLAKWSMGFPVRSLSLSLPLCGVMIITAGVLSGIVFDVQEVQFALCRGFG
;
A
#
# COMPACT_ATOMS: atom_id res chain seq x y z
N THR A 1 7.45 34.52 -0.48
CA THR A 1 6.32 33.57 -0.60
C THR A 1 6.62 32.47 -1.61
N ASN A 2 6.98 32.80 -2.85
CA ASN A 2 7.29 31.78 -3.88
C ASN A 2 8.40 30.79 -3.49
N MET A 3 9.46 31.24 -2.80
CA MET A 3 10.55 30.37 -2.35
C MET A 3 10.10 29.32 -1.31
N MET A 4 9.22 29.67 -0.38
CA MET A 4 8.72 28.72 0.64
C MET A 4 7.80 27.66 0.03
N VAL A 5 6.93 28.07 -0.91
CA VAL A 5 6.07 27.13 -1.64
C VAL A 5 6.90 26.19 -2.50
N LEU A 6 7.91 26.72 -3.21
CA LEU A 6 8.84 25.90 -4.00
C LEU A 6 9.62 24.93 -3.12
N LEU A 7 10.08 25.37 -1.95
CA LEU A 7 10.76 24.50 -0.99
C LEU A 7 9.84 23.39 -0.49
N SER A 8 8.59 23.70 -0.14
CA SER A 8 7.60 22.71 0.29
C SER A 8 7.34 21.65 -0.78
N VAL A 9 7.16 22.08 -2.04
CA VAL A 9 6.97 21.16 -3.16
C VAL A 9 8.20 20.29 -3.39
N PHE A 10 9.39 20.90 -3.35
CA PHE A 10 10.65 20.17 -3.52
C PHE A 10 10.84 19.11 -2.44
N VAL A 11 10.59 19.45 -1.16
CA VAL A 11 10.71 18.51 -0.04
C VAL A 11 9.67 17.40 -0.16
N ASN A 12 8.42 17.69 -0.51
CA ASN A 12 7.39 16.67 -0.70
C ASN A 12 7.77 15.69 -1.83
N VAL A 13 8.19 16.21 -2.98
CA VAL A 13 8.63 15.38 -4.11
C VAL A 13 9.85 14.54 -3.73
N PHE A 14 10.82 15.13 -3.03
CA PHE A 14 12.02 14.42 -2.58
C PHE A 14 11.67 13.28 -1.62
N LEU A 15 10.86 13.55 -0.59
CA LEU A 15 10.46 12.56 0.40
C LEU A 15 9.65 11.43 -0.25
N GLN A 16 8.61 11.75 -1.02
CA GLN A 16 7.80 10.76 -1.71
C GLN A 16 8.63 9.90 -2.67
N SER A 17 9.55 10.53 -3.43
CA SER A 17 10.43 9.79 -4.34
C SER A 17 11.41 8.88 -3.60
N ALA A 18 11.99 9.35 -2.49
CA ALA A 18 12.92 8.58 -1.68
C ALA A 18 12.24 7.37 -1.01
N PHE A 19 11.05 7.56 -0.43
CA PHE A 19 10.28 6.48 0.17
C PHE A 19 9.78 5.48 -0.87
N THR A 20 9.25 5.97 -2.00
CA THR A 20 8.82 5.10 -3.09
C THR A 20 9.99 4.28 -3.63
N TYR A 21 11.16 4.89 -3.81
CA TYR A 21 12.37 4.19 -4.21
C TYR A 21 12.74 3.10 -3.20
N LEU A 22 12.77 3.43 -1.91
CA LEU A 22 13.10 2.48 -0.85
C LEU A 22 12.11 1.31 -0.83
N VAL A 23 10.80 1.57 -0.87
CA VAL A 23 9.76 0.54 -0.85
C VAL A 23 9.83 -0.34 -2.11
N VAL A 24 9.95 0.26 -3.30
CA VAL A 24 9.94 -0.47 -4.57
C VAL A 24 11.21 -1.31 -4.77
N PHE A 25 12.39 -0.74 -4.51
CA PHE A 25 13.65 -1.39 -4.85
C PHE A 25 14.26 -2.21 -3.71
N TYR A 26 14.06 -1.78 -2.46
CA TYR A 26 14.69 -2.44 -1.33
C TYR A 26 13.72 -3.39 -0.63
N ILE A 27 12.58 -2.87 -0.19
CA ILE A 27 11.65 -3.64 0.65
C ILE A 27 10.85 -4.66 -0.17
N SER A 28 10.29 -4.27 -1.30
CA SER A 28 9.51 -5.18 -2.14
C SER A 28 10.34 -6.31 -2.76
N GLY A 29 11.67 -6.17 -2.77
CA GLY A 29 12.61 -7.18 -3.24
C GLY A 29 13.18 -8.07 -2.15
N SER A 30 13.01 -7.72 -0.87
CA SER A 30 13.58 -8.46 0.27
C SER A 30 12.66 -9.54 0.83
N GLY A 31 11.58 -9.89 0.12
CA GLY A 31 10.68 -10.95 0.55
C GLY A 31 11.38 -12.31 0.63
N ASP A 32 10.86 -13.20 1.48
CA ASP A 32 11.41 -14.55 1.65
C ASP A 32 11.33 -15.32 0.32
N ASP A 33 12.48 -15.80 -0.15
CA ASP A 33 12.55 -16.70 -1.30
C ASP A 33 12.08 -18.10 -0.85
N LEU A 34 10.76 -18.30 -0.92
CA LEU A 34 10.09 -19.56 -0.58
C LEU A 34 10.65 -20.76 -1.35
N GLU A 35 11.12 -20.54 -2.58
CA GLU A 35 11.70 -21.60 -3.40
C GLU A 35 13.09 -22.00 -2.89
N ALA A 36 13.95 -21.02 -2.56
CA ALA A 36 15.23 -21.30 -1.90
C ALA A 36 15.01 -22.01 -0.55
N LEU A 37 14.04 -21.55 0.24
CA LEU A 37 13.72 -22.12 1.54
C LEU A 37 13.22 -23.58 1.44
N LYS A 38 12.36 -23.86 0.45
CA LYS A 38 11.90 -25.22 0.13
C LYS A 38 13.08 -26.15 -0.16
N ASN A 39 14.02 -25.70 -0.98
CA ASN A 39 15.21 -26.47 -1.36
C ASN A 39 16.10 -26.73 -0.13
N ASP A 40 16.35 -25.71 0.68
CA ASP A 40 17.15 -25.82 1.90
C ASP A 40 16.56 -26.78 2.92
N PHE A 41 15.23 -26.74 3.14
CA PHE A 41 14.57 -27.69 4.04
C PHE A 41 14.55 -29.12 3.51
N SER A 42 14.37 -29.29 2.20
CA SER A 42 14.48 -30.62 1.59
C SER A 42 15.88 -31.21 1.76
N ALA A 43 16.93 -30.40 1.57
CA ALA A 43 18.31 -30.81 1.75
C ALA A 43 18.65 -31.10 3.22
N TRP A 44 18.17 -30.27 4.16
CA TRP A 44 18.33 -30.49 5.59
C TRP A 44 17.70 -31.83 6.02
N ARG A 45 16.47 -32.08 5.58
CA ARG A 45 15.74 -33.32 5.88
C ARG A 45 16.50 -34.53 5.35
N ASP A 46 16.91 -34.51 4.08
CA ASP A 46 17.54 -35.65 3.42
C ASP A 46 18.97 -35.92 3.96
N GLN A 47 19.66 -34.92 4.52
CA GLN A 47 21.05 -35.05 4.98
C GLN A 47 21.23 -35.20 6.49
N ARG A 48 20.34 -34.64 7.33
CA ARG A 48 20.61 -34.42 8.77
C ARG A 48 19.51 -34.85 9.72
N ALA A 49 18.26 -34.99 9.28
CA ALA A 49 17.17 -35.30 10.19
C ALA A 49 17.14 -36.81 10.48
N GLY A 50 17.64 -37.22 11.65
CA GLY A 50 17.22 -38.50 12.21
C GLY A 50 15.72 -38.46 12.52
N ASP A 51 15.04 -39.61 12.46
CA ASP A 51 13.58 -39.69 12.64
C ASP A 51 13.11 -38.98 13.93
N ASP A 52 13.87 -39.09 15.01
CA ASP A 52 13.57 -38.43 16.29
C ASP A 52 13.57 -36.89 16.21
N VAL A 53 14.47 -36.31 15.40
CA VAL A 53 14.55 -34.85 15.21
C VAL A 53 13.39 -34.39 14.33
N LEU A 54 13.06 -35.16 13.29
CA LEU A 54 11.96 -34.84 12.38
C LEU A 54 10.62 -34.80 13.12
N VAL A 55 10.33 -35.84 13.91
CA VAL A 55 9.12 -35.90 14.74
C VAL A 55 9.01 -34.66 15.63
N ARG A 56 10.10 -34.29 16.32
CA ARG A 56 10.09 -33.13 17.23
C ARG A 56 9.91 -31.79 16.53
N VAL A 57 10.57 -31.58 15.39
CA VAL A 57 10.39 -30.34 14.59
C VAL A 57 8.94 -30.22 14.11
N CYS A 58 8.35 -31.33 13.68
CA CYS A 58 6.96 -31.37 13.20
C CYS A 58 5.93 -31.26 14.34
N GLU A 59 6.26 -31.73 15.55
CA GLU A 59 5.49 -31.54 16.78
C GLU A 59 5.72 -30.16 17.45
N THR A 60 6.57 -29.30 16.87
CA THR A 60 6.95 -27.99 17.43
C THR A 60 7.55 -28.05 18.85
N ASP A 61 8.37 -29.07 19.14
CA ASP A 61 9.05 -29.21 20.45
C ASP A 61 10.32 -28.34 20.55
N TYR A 62 10.29 -27.33 21.42
CA TYR A 62 11.41 -26.40 21.67
C TYR A 62 12.50 -26.95 22.61
N SER A 63 12.42 -28.21 23.04
CA SER A 63 13.33 -28.78 24.05
C SER A 63 14.80 -28.91 23.59
N PHE A 64 15.09 -28.86 22.29
CA PHE A 64 16.44 -29.01 21.72
C PHE A 64 16.93 -27.74 21.01
N GLY A 65 18.16 -27.30 21.33
CA GLY A 65 18.72 -26.07 20.77
C GLY A 65 19.31 -26.19 19.36
N SER A 66 19.53 -27.41 18.83
CA SER A 66 20.25 -27.59 17.55
C SER A 66 19.41 -27.26 16.31
N ASP A 67 18.09 -27.42 16.38
CA ASP A 67 17.17 -27.32 15.24
C ASP A 67 16.08 -26.27 15.49
N PHE A 68 16.45 -25.22 16.24
CA PHE A 68 15.55 -24.12 16.60
C PHE A 68 15.01 -23.39 15.37
N LEU A 69 15.81 -23.23 14.32
CA LEU A 69 15.40 -22.52 13.10
C LEU A 69 14.25 -23.23 12.38
N GLN A 70 14.36 -24.55 12.21
CA GLN A 70 13.35 -25.39 11.55
C GLN A 70 12.07 -25.43 12.38
N THR A 71 12.19 -25.60 13.69
CA THR A 71 11.06 -25.62 14.62
C THR A 71 10.33 -24.28 14.61
N SER A 72 11.07 -23.17 14.70
CA SER A 72 10.50 -21.81 14.65
C SER A 72 9.87 -21.51 13.30
N MET A 73 10.43 -22.01 12.19
CA MET A 73 9.82 -21.82 10.87
C MET A 73 8.54 -22.64 10.73
N ASN A 74 8.55 -23.91 11.18
CA ASN A 74 7.36 -24.76 11.16
C ASN A 74 6.20 -24.14 11.95
N ASP A 75 6.49 -23.63 13.16
CA ASP A 75 5.52 -22.93 14.00
C ASP A 75 4.92 -21.71 13.28
N ARG A 76 5.74 -20.90 12.59
CA ARG A 76 5.26 -19.78 11.76
C ARG A 76 4.37 -20.24 10.61
N LEU A 77 4.78 -21.28 9.88
CA LEU A 77 4.00 -21.82 8.76
C LEU A 77 2.65 -22.38 9.24
N LEU A 78 2.65 -23.12 10.36
CA LEU A 78 1.43 -23.64 10.98
C LEU A 78 0.51 -22.53 11.47
N GLY A 79 1.06 -21.49 12.09
CA GLY A 79 0.31 -20.31 12.51
C GLY A 79 -0.33 -19.58 11.33
N TYR A 80 0.38 -19.46 10.21
CA TYR A 80 -0.13 -18.85 8.98
C TYR A 80 -1.24 -19.70 8.32
N LEU A 81 -1.05 -21.03 8.27
CA LEU A 81 -1.99 -21.98 7.65
C LEU A 81 -3.20 -22.33 8.54
N GLY A 82 -3.10 -22.13 9.86
CA GLY A 82 -4.19 -22.40 10.81
C GLY A 82 -4.16 -23.78 11.47
N GLY A 83 -3.01 -24.48 11.45
CA GLY A 83 -2.75 -25.65 12.29
C GLY A 83 -3.60 -26.92 12.05
N GLY A 84 -4.47 -26.97 11.03
CA GLY A 84 -5.32 -28.14 10.77
C GLY A 84 -5.70 -28.30 9.29
N GLU A 85 -5.98 -29.55 8.88
CA GLU A 85 -6.37 -29.91 7.50
C GLU A 85 -7.69 -29.27 7.04
N GLU A 86 -8.46 -28.67 7.97
CA GLU A 86 -9.80 -28.14 7.70
C GLU A 86 -9.78 -26.79 6.97
N TYR A 87 -8.66 -26.05 7.00
CA TYR A 87 -8.52 -24.75 6.35
C TYR A 87 -7.65 -24.84 5.09
N LEU A 88 -8.29 -24.92 3.92
CA LEU A 88 -7.61 -24.93 2.62
C LEU A 88 -7.76 -23.60 1.87
N GLY A 89 -6.64 -23.10 1.36
CA GLY A 89 -6.58 -21.92 0.49
C GLY A 89 -6.77 -20.59 1.22
N LEU A 90 -7.58 -19.70 0.65
CA LEU A 90 -7.77 -18.32 1.14
C LEU A 90 -8.48 -18.22 2.50
N ALA A 91 -9.03 -19.33 3.01
CA ALA A 91 -9.65 -19.40 4.34
C ALA A 91 -8.63 -19.59 5.48
N ALA A 92 -7.36 -19.86 5.16
CA ALA A 92 -6.30 -19.89 6.16
C ALA A 92 -6.21 -18.53 6.88
N PRO A 93 -6.01 -18.49 8.22
CA PRO A 93 -6.07 -17.26 9.00
C PRO A 93 -5.05 -16.21 8.55
N GLY A 94 -3.82 -16.63 8.21
CA GLY A 94 -2.80 -15.74 7.69
C GLY A 94 -3.16 -15.15 6.32
N ALA A 95 -3.67 -15.98 5.41
CA ALA A 95 -4.14 -15.53 4.10
C ALA A 95 -5.32 -14.57 4.20
N PHE A 96 -6.31 -14.89 5.05
CA PHE A 96 -7.45 -14.01 5.29
C PHE A 96 -7.02 -12.66 5.85
N LEU A 97 -6.12 -12.64 6.83
CA LEU A 97 -5.57 -11.39 7.36
C LEU A 97 -4.82 -10.61 6.28
N CYS A 98 -4.00 -11.28 5.47
CA CYS A 98 -3.32 -10.65 4.33
C CYS A 98 -4.32 -9.99 3.37
N LEU A 99 -5.44 -10.66 3.03
CA LEU A 99 -6.48 -10.06 2.20
C LEU A 99 -7.12 -8.83 2.84
N VAL A 100 -7.39 -8.87 4.14
CA VAL A 100 -7.97 -7.74 4.87
C VAL A 100 -7.00 -6.55 4.86
N VAL A 101 -5.72 -6.77 5.16
CA VAL A 101 -4.71 -5.71 5.16
C VAL A 101 -4.47 -5.16 3.74
N CYS A 102 -4.37 -6.04 2.73
CA CYS A 102 -4.28 -5.61 1.34
C CYS A 102 -5.52 -4.82 0.90
N SER A 103 -6.72 -5.19 1.35
CA SER A 103 -7.94 -4.45 1.04
C SER A 103 -7.95 -3.05 1.65
N ALA A 104 -7.53 -2.93 2.91
CA ALA A 104 -7.39 -1.65 3.60
C ALA A 104 -6.34 -0.77 2.89
N TRP A 105 -5.21 -1.36 2.50
CA TRP A 105 -4.17 -0.68 1.74
C TRP A 105 -4.67 -0.17 0.38
N CYS A 106 -5.39 -1.02 -0.36
CA CYS A 106 -6.00 -0.61 -1.64
C CYS A 106 -6.96 0.55 -1.43
N LEU A 107 -7.86 0.45 -0.45
CA LEU A 107 -8.83 1.51 -0.13
C LEU A 107 -8.14 2.84 0.21
N GLN A 108 -7.06 2.81 0.98
CA GLN A 108 -6.27 4.00 1.31
C GLN A 108 -5.70 4.64 0.03
N VAL A 109 -5.08 3.86 -0.86
CA VAL A 109 -4.55 4.40 -2.13
C VAL A 109 -5.67 4.96 -3.00
N PHE A 110 -6.78 4.24 -3.14
CA PHE A 110 -7.91 4.69 -3.97
C PHE A 110 -8.59 5.93 -3.41
N ALA A 111 -8.60 6.12 -2.09
CA ALA A 111 -9.07 7.36 -1.46
C ALA A 111 -8.21 8.55 -1.92
N VAL A 112 -6.88 8.45 -1.80
CA VAL A 112 -5.95 9.50 -2.23
C VAL A 112 -6.05 9.77 -3.73
N VAL A 113 -6.09 8.73 -4.57
CA VAL A 113 -6.28 8.89 -6.02
C VAL A 113 -7.62 9.58 -6.33
N GLY A 114 -8.68 9.21 -5.62
CA GLY A 114 -10.00 9.83 -5.76
C GLY A 114 -9.99 11.33 -5.42
N GLU A 115 -9.32 11.71 -4.34
CA GLU A 115 -9.14 13.12 -3.94
C GLU A 115 -8.37 13.92 -5.01
N VAL A 116 -7.25 13.39 -5.49
CA VAL A 116 -6.45 14.05 -6.55
C VAL A 116 -7.25 14.22 -7.85
N ILE A 117 -8.08 13.23 -8.22
CA ILE A 117 -8.94 13.33 -9.41
C ILE A 117 -10.02 14.41 -9.23
N ASP A 118 -10.61 14.49 -8.04
CA ASP A 118 -11.63 15.49 -7.71
C ASP A 118 -11.05 16.91 -7.77
N GLU A 119 -9.88 17.11 -7.19
CA GLU A 119 -9.16 18.38 -7.24
C GLU A 119 -8.81 18.77 -8.68
N LEU A 120 -8.29 17.82 -9.47
CA LEU A 120 -7.94 18.04 -10.86
C LEU A 120 -9.16 18.45 -11.69
N ARG A 121 -10.31 17.80 -11.47
CA ARG A 121 -11.58 18.16 -12.14
C ARG A 121 -12.07 19.53 -11.71
N GLY A 122 -11.99 19.86 -10.42
CA GLY A 122 -12.36 21.17 -9.89
C GLY A 122 -11.54 22.29 -10.52
N VAL A 123 -10.21 22.13 -10.55
CA VAL A 123 -9.29 23.10 -11.18
C VAL A 123 -9.55 23.19 -12.68
N TRP A 124 -9.75 22.07 -13.36
CA TRP A 124 -10.02 22.04 -14.80
C TRP A 124 -11.30 22.82 -15.16
N TYR A 125 -12.37 22.63 -14.39
CA TYR A 125 -13.66 23.31 -14.64
C TYR A 125 -13.57 24.84 -14.50
N ILE A 126 -12.73 25.34 -13.58
CA ILE A 126 -12.55 26.77 -13.31
C ILE A 126 -11.49 27.41 -14.24
N THR A 127 -10.69 26.59 -14.93
CA THR A 127 -9.61 27.07 -15.79
C THR A 127 -10.15 27.78 -17.03
N TYR A 128 -9.87 29.08 -17.17
CA TYR A 128 -10.31 29.88 -18.31
C TYR A 128 -9.15 30.27 -19.23
N THR A 129 -9.36 30.09 -20.54
CA THR A 129 -8.33 30.29 -21.58
C THR A 129 -7.85 31.73 -21.74
N THR A 130 -8.73 32.70 -21.47
CA THR A 130 -8.51 34.11 -21.78
C THR A 130 -7.95 34.93 -20.62
N CYS A 131 -7.84 34.34 -19.42
CA CYS A 131 -7.41 35.05 -18.22
C CYS A 131 -5.90 34.91 -17.99
N LYS A 132 -5.19 36.05 -17.81
CA LYS A 132 -3.73 36.07 -17.57
C LYS A 132 -3.37 36.10 -16.08
N MET A 133 -4.27 36.55 -15.21
CA MET A 133 -4.04 36.68 -13.77
C MET A 133 -5.12 35.93 -12.98
N MET A 134 -4.78 35.49 -11.76
CA MET A 134 -5.74 34.83 -10.87
C MET A 134 -6.65 35.90 -10.26
N GLU A 135 -7.96 35.75 -10.43
CA GLU A 135 -8.97 36.67 -9.88
C GLU A 135 -9.62 36.03 -8.64
N ILE A 136 -9.40 36.65 -7.49
CA ILE A 136 -10.04 36.28 -6.22
C ILE A 136 -11.08 37.37 -5.94
N ALA A 137 -12.35 37.00 -5.90
CA ALA A 137 -13.43 37.91 -5.54
C ALA A 137 -13.67 37.83 -4.04
N VAL A 138 -13.66 38.98 -3.37
CA VAL A 138 -13.99 39.10 -1.94
C VAL A 138 -15.51 39.16 -1.84
N SER A 139 -16.12 38.12 -1.28
CA SER A 139 -17.53 38.08 -0.89
C SER A 139 -17.66 38.53 0.57
N GLN A 140 -18.86 38.91 1.01
CA GLN A 140 -19.11 39.27 2.42
C GLN A 140 -18.90 38.08 3.38
N GLU A 141 -19.00 36.85 2.86
CA GLU A 141 -18.89 35.61 3.63
C GLU A 141 -17.53 34.89 3.46
N GLY A 142 -16.68 35.30 2.50
CA GLY A 142 -15.44 34.59 2.21
C GLY A 142 -14.71 35.03 0.95
N PHE A 143 -13.62 34.34 0.61
CA PHE A 143 -12.89 34.53 -0.65
C PHE A 143 -13.34 33.49 -1.69
N THR A 144 -13.88 33.94 -2.82
CA THR A 144 -14.26 33.05 -3.93
C THR A 144 -13.21 33.09 -5.03
N LEU A 145 -12.77 31.92 -5.47
CA LEU A 145 -11.86 31.79 -6.61
C LEU A 145 -12.65 31.81 -7.91
N GLN A 146 -12.61 32.94 -8.65
CA GLN A 146 -13.37 33.04 -9.90
C GLN A 146 -12.64 32.46 -11.10
N ARG A 147 -11.33 32.73 -11.24
CA ARG A 147 -10.57 32.35 -12.44
C ARG A 147 -9.14 31.94 -12.13
N VAL A 148 -8.72 30.85 -12.76
CA VAL A 148 -7.35 30.33 -12.72
C VAL A 148 -6.73 30.37 -14.11
N PRO A 149 -5.52 30.95 -14.29
CA PRO A 149 -4.83 30.99 -15.57
C PRO A 149 -4.31 29.60 -15.97
N ARG A 150 -4.30 29.29 -17.29
CA ARG A 150 -3.91 27.98 -17.84
C ARG A 150 -2.53 27.49 -17.40
N HIS A 151 -1.52 28.35 -17.31
CA HIS A 151 -0.17 27.93 -16.91
C HIS A 151 -0.15 27.32 -15.50
N ARG A 152 -0.93 27.87 -14.56
CA ARG A 152 -1.02 27.32 -13.19
C ARG A 152 -1.80 26.00 -13.18
N SER A 153 -2.87 25.91 -13.95
CA SER A 153 -3.64 24.68 -14.10
C SER A 153 -2.81 23.55 -14.72
N GLN A 154 -1.99 23.84 -15.73
CA GLN A 154 -1.06 22.86 -16.32
C GLN A 154 -0.01 22.38 -15.31
N TRP A 155 0.57 23.31 -14.52
CA TRP A 155 1.54 22.95 -13.50
C TRP A 155 0.90 22.10 -12.38
N PHE A 156 -0.31 22.46 -11.96
CA PHE A 156 -1.10 21.68 -11.00
C PHE A 156 -1.39 20.28 -11.57
N ALA A 157 -1.90 20.19 -12.79
CA ALA A 157 -2.19 18.91 -13.44
C ALA A 157 -0.95 18.02 -13.57
N PHE A 158 0.21 18.60 -13.90
CA PHE A 158 1.48 17.89 -13.93
C PHE A 158 1.85 17.32 -12.55
N ALA A 159 1.73 18.11 -11.48
CA ALA A 159 1.98 17.66 -10.12
C ALA A 159 1.01 16.54 -9.69
N SER A 160 -0.29 16.69 -9.99
CA SER A 160 -1.31 15.67 -9.73
C SER A 160 -1.04 14.35 -10.45
N VAL A 161 -0.63 14.41 -11.73
CA VAL A 161 -0.27 13.20 -12.48
C VAL A 161 0.93 12.50 -11.85
N PHE A 162 1.95 13.26 -11.43
CA PHE A 162 3.11 12.70 -10.75
C PHE A 162 2.73 12.03 -9.42
N GLN A 163 1.83 12.65 -8.63
CA GLN A 163 1.31 12.07 -7.39
C GLN A 163 0.54 10.77 -7.64
N ILE A 164 -0.30 10.70 -8.68
CA ILE A 164 -1.00 9.46 -9.05
C ILE A 164 -0.03 8.36 -9.46
N ILE A 165 1.05 8.69 -10.19
CA ILE A 165 2.09 7.73 -10.57
C ILE A 165 2.76 7.15 -9.33
N ILE A 166 3.14 8.00 -8.37
CA ILE A 166 3.73 7.56 -7.10
C ILE A 166 2.75 6.68 -6.32
N ALA A 167 1.50 7.11 -6.14
CA ALA A 167 0.49 6.35 -5.41
C ALA A 167 0.26 4.96 -6.05
N THR A 168 0.25 4.88 -7.38
CA THR A 168 0.09 3.62 -8.11
C THR A 168 1.34 2.72 -7.97
N ALA A 169 2.54 3.29 -8.01
CA ALA A 169 3.78 2.55 -7.78
C ALA A 169 3.83 1.97 -6.36
N LEU A 170 3.42 2.76 -5.36
CA LEU A 170 3.30 2.32 -3.96
C LEU A 170 2.22 1.26 -3.79
N LEU A 171 1.09 1.33 -4.52
CA LEU A 171 0.07 0.29 -4.50
C LEU A 171 0.65 -1.07 -4.89
N VAL A 172 1.33 -1.13 -6.04
CA VAL A 172 1.89 -2.38 -6.58
C VAL A 172 3.00 -2.92 -5.66
N ALA A 173 3.93 -2.06 -5.24
CA ALA A 173 5.02 -2.47 -4.36
C ALA A 173 4.52 -2.86 -2.97
N GLY A 174 3.54 -2.14 -2.43
CA GLY A 174 2.91 -2.42 -1.14
C GLY A 174 2.16 -3.75 -1.15
N ILE A 175 1.36 -4.04 -2.18
CA ILE A 175 0.69 -5.36 -2.31
C ILE A 175 1.74 -6.47 -2.39
N ARG A 176 2.78 -6.29 -3.22
CA ARG A 176 3.84 -7.30 -3.36
C ARG A 176 4.54 -7.57 -2.02
N TRP A 177 4.88 -6.52 -1.27
CA TRP A 177 5.52 -6.63 0.03
C TRP A 177 4.62 -7.27 1.10
N LEU A 178 3.33 -6.87 1.15
CA LEU A 178 2.36 -7.47 2.07
C LEU A 178 2.17 -8.96 1.78
N CYS A 179 2.02 -9.33 0.51
CA CYS A 179 1.86 -10.72 0.11
C CYS A 179 3.09 -11.58 0.40
N SER A 180 4.31 -11.02 0.36
CA SER A 180 5.53 -11.77 0.68
C SER A 180 5.77 -11.96 2.18
N THR A 181 4.97 -11.33 3.05
CA THR A 181 5.14 -11.41 4.50
C THR A 181 4.34 -12.59 5.04
N THR A 182 5.01 -13.59 5.61
CA THR A 182 4.38 -14.79 6.19
C THR A 182 4.10 -14.66 7.69
N ASP A 183 4.78 -13.73 8.38
CA ASP A 183 4.53 -13.44 9.79
C ASP A 183 3.32 -12.50 9.94
N ILE A 184 2.33 -12.96 10.71
CA ILE A 184 1.05 -12.26 10.93
C ILE A 184 1.25 -10.90 11.61
N VAL A 185 2.16 -10.83 12.58
CA VAL A 185 2.42 -9.60 13.35
C VAL A 185 3.15 -8.59 12.47
N GLU A 186 4.17 -9.05 11.74
CA GLU A 186 4.89 -8.21 10.79
C GLU A 186 3.98 -7.72 9.66
N LEU A 187 3.04 -8.53 9.18
CA LEU A 187 2.09 -8.16 8.14
C LEU A 187 1.20 -6.98 8.56
N MET A 188 0.71 -6.98 9.80
CA MET A 188 -0.06 -5.84 10.34
C MET A 188 0.80 -4.58 10.48
N LEU A 189 2.03 -4.73 11.00
CA LEU A 189 2.97 -3.61 11.16
C LEU A 189 3.35 -3.00 9.80
N ASN A 190 3.61 -3.83 8.79
CA ASN A 190 3.92 -3.42 7.43
C ASN A 190 2.74 -2.66 6.79
N GLY A 191 1.50 -3.13 7.02
CA GLY A 191 0.30 -2.43 6.57
C GLY A 191 0.14 -1.03 7.17
N VAL A 192 0.36 -0.90 8.49
CA VAL A 192 0.31 0.40 9.17
C VAL A 192 1.44 1.32 8.69
N ALA A 193 2.65 0.78 8.52
CA ALA A 193 3.80 1.54 8.01
C ALA A 193 3.55 2.08 6.60
N LEU A 194 2.95 1.28 5.72
CA LEU A 194 2.56 1.73 4.38
C LEU A 194 1.55 2.86 4.42
N SER A 195 0.52 2.77 5.28
CA SER A 195 -0.45 3.88 5.48
C SER A 195 0.26 5.15 5.93
N TYR A 196 1.17 5.06 6.90
CA TYR A 196 1.93 6.20 7.39
C TYR A 196 2.80 6.85 6.29
N ILE A 197 3.41 6.04 5.41
CA ILE A 197 4.19 6.56 4.27
C ILE A 197 3.30 7.36 3.33
N MET A 198 2.04 6.95 3.13
CA MET A 198 1.11 7.67 2.28
C MET A 198 0.72 9.04 2.86
N ASP A 199 0.54 9.13 4.17
CA ASP A 199 0.12 10.37 4.87
C ASP A 199 1.29 11.36 5.09
N LEU A 200 2.52 10.98 4.71
CA LEU A 200 3.73 11.75 4.99
C LEU A 200 3.78 13.07 4.21
N ASP A 201 3.17 13.12 3.02
CA ASP A 201 3.12 14.33 2.20
C ASP A 201 2.19 15.40 2.79
N GLU A 202 1.08 14.98 3.38
CA GLU A 202 0.18 15.83 4.15
C GLU A 202 0.90 16.35 5.39
N LEU A 203 1.59 15.49 6.12
CA LEU A 203 2.39 15.91 7.27
C LEU A 203 3.46 16.94 6.87
N ALA A 204 4.18 16.69 5.78
CA ALA A 204 5.19 17.61 5.26
C ALA A 204 4.55 18.95 4.81
N TYR A 205 3.38 18.91 4.18
CA TYR A 205 2.61 20.11 3.85
C TYR A 205 2.23 20.90 5.12
N GLN A 206 1.74 20.21 6.15
CA GLN A 206 1.37 20.84 7.42
C GLN A 206 2.55 21.47 8.16
N VAL A 207 3.78 20.98 7.97
CA VAL A 207 4.97 21.57 8.60
C VAL A 207 5.54 22.71 7.76
N LEU A 208 5.57 22.57 6.45
CA LEU A 208 6.31 23.47 5.55
C LEU A 208 5.50 24.66 5.06
N VAL A 209 4.17 24.54 5.00
CA VAL A 209 3.31 25.62 4.50
C VAL A 209 3.12 26.70 5.56
N PRO A 210 3.44 27.98 5.24
CA PRO A 210 3.29 29.08 6.18
C PRO A 210 1.85 29.23 6.68
N THR A 211 1.69 29.53 7.98
CA THR A 211 0.37 29.69 8.62
C THR A 211 -0.54 30.66 7.87
N LYS A 212 0.01 31.76 7.31
CA LYS A 212 -0.76 32.74 6.53
C LYS A 212 -1.43 32.12 5.29
N MET A 213 -0.75 31.19 4.62
CA MET A 213 -1.29 30.51 3.45
C MET A 213 -2.38 29.51 3.86
N ARG A 214 -2.21 28.81 4.99
CA ARG A 214 -3.23 27.95 5.56
C ARG A 214 -4.49 28.73 5.95
N THR A 215 -4.33 29.88 6.61
CA THR A 215 -5.47 30.76 6.94
C THR A 215 -6.18 31.24 5.67
N LEU A 216 -5.44 31.59 4.63
CA LEU A 216 -6.03 32.02 3.35
C LEU A 216 -6.81 30.88 2.69
N ILE A 217 -6.28 29.65 2.68
CA ILE A 217 -6.97 28.47 2.15
C ILE A 217 -8.24 28.15 2.96
N HIS A 218 -8.20 28.24 4.29
CA HIS A 218 -9.38 28.03 5.13
C HIS A 218 -10.47 29.09 4.95
N MET A 219 -10.12 30.28 4.49
CA MET A 219 -11.08 31.34 4.17
C MET A 219 -11.58 31.29 2.72
N MET A 220 -11.06 30.37 1.90
CA MET A 220 -11.53 30.18 0.54
C MET A 220 -12.77 29.28 0.52
N ASP A 221 -13.77 29.69 -0.24
CA ASP A 221 -14.96 28.87 -0.45
C ASP A 221 -14.61 27.59 -1.23
N PRO A 222 -15.26 26.45 -0.91
CA PRO A 222 -15.03 25.19 -1.58
C PRO A 222 -15.32 25.30 -3.07
N LEU A 223 -14.47 24.67 -3.90
CA LEU A 223 -14.63 24.67 -5.35
C LEU A 223 -15.87 23.84 -5.73
N LEU A 224 -16.84 24.47 -6.40
CA LEU A 224 -18.05 23.80 -6.86
C LEU A 224 -17.75 22.93 -8.09
N ALA A 225 -17.49 21.65 -7.87
CA ALA A 225 -17.44 20.65 -8.93
C ALA A 225 -18.87 20.24 -9.34
N LYS A 226 -19.27 20.52 -10.58
CA LYS A 226 -20.54 20.02 -11.12
C LYS A 226 -20.42 18.54 -11.43
N TRP A 227 -20.97 17.70 -10.57
CA TRP A 227 -21.18 16.28 -10.87
C TRP A 227 -22.53 16.07 -11.55
N SER A 228 -22.54 15.25 -12.59
CA SER A 228 -23.80 14.74 -13.15
C SER A 228 -24.42 13.79 -12.13
N MET A 229 -25.41 14.28 -11.37
CA MET A 229 -26.10 13.54 -10.29
C MET A 229 -26.87 12.31 -10.79
N GLY A 230 -27.01 12.13 -12.11
CA GLY A 230 -27.79 11.02 -12.69
C GLY A 230 -27.11 9.65 -12.57
N PHE A 231 -25.78 9.60 -12.43
CA PHE A 231 -25.04 8.35 -12.31
C PHE A 231 -23.89 8.50 -11.30
N PRO A 232 -23.66 7.52 -10.40
CA PRO A 232 -22.55 7.53 -9.44
C PRO A 232 -21.22 7.17 -10.14
N VAL A 233 -20.87 7.92 -11.19
CA VAL A 233 -19.69 7.68 -12.04
C VAL A 233 -18.42 7.64 -11.20
N ARG A 234 -18.33 8.45 -10.14
CA ARG A 234 -17.20 8.44 -9.20
C ARG A 234 -17.05 7.08 -8.51
N SER A 235 -18.12 6.62 -7.84
CA SER A 235 -18.10 5.34 -7.12
C SER A 235 -17.81 4.19 -8.08
N LEU A 236 -18.42 4.18 -9.26
CA LEU A 236 -18.22 3.12 -10.25
C LEU A 236 -16.78 3.13 -10.81
N SER A 237 -16.23 4.33 -11.05
CA SER A 237 -14.88 4.48 -11.59
C SER A 237 -13.79 4.05 -10.62
N LEU A 238 -14.03 4.12 -9.31
CA LEU A 238 -13.10 3.67 -8.28
C LEU A 238 -13.36 2.22 -7.85
N SER A 239 -14.61 1.75 -7.89
CA SER A 239 -14.94 0.37 -7.49
C SER A 239 -14.45 -0.68 -8.50
N LEU A 240 -14.53 -0.40 -9.80
CA LEU A 240 -14.05 -1.33 -10.83
C LEU A 240 -12.56 -1.66 -10.71
N PRO A 241 -11.64 -0.67 -10.63
CA PRO A 241 -10.22 -0.96 -10.45
C PRO A 241 -9.93 -1.58 -9.08
N LEU A 242 -10.65 -1.18 -8.02
CA LEU A 242 -10.53 -1.82 -6.71
C LEU A 242 -10.86 -3.32 -6.79
N CYS A 243 -11.99 -3.70 -7.39
CA CYS A 243 -12.35 -5.11 -7.59
C CYS A 243 -11.29 -5.84 -8.43
N GLY A 244 -10.79 -5.22 -9.50
CA GLY A 244 -9.74 -5.80 -10.33
C GLY A 244 -8.45 -6.08 -9.55
N VAL A 245 -7.98 -5.11 -8.77
CA VAL A 245 -6.79 -5.25 -7.92
C VAL A 245 -7.01 -6.34 -6.86
N MET A 246 -8.17 -6.37 -6.20
CA MET A 246 -8.48 -7.39 -5.20
C MET A 246 -8.51 -8.81 -5.77
N ILE A 247 -9.04 -9.00 -6.99
CA ILE A 247 -9.01 -10.30 -7.69
C ILE A 247 -7.57 -10.71 -7.98
N ILE A 248 -6.74 -9.79 -8.46
CA ILE A 248 -5.31 -10.05 -8.72
C ILE A 248 -4.60 -10.43 -7.42
N THR A 249 -4.81 -9.67 -6.34
CA THR A 249 -4.21 -9.96 -5.03
C THR A 249 -4.65 -11.31 -4.49
N ALA A 250 -5.92 -11.67 -4.60
CA ALA A 250 -6.40 -12.99 -4.19
C ALA A 250 -5.77 -14.13 -5.01
N GLY A 251 -5.58 -13.92 -6.32
CA GLY A 251 -4.87 -14.87 -7.17
C GLY A 251 -3.40 -15.04 -6.76
N VAL A 252 -2.67 -13.93 -6.58
CA VAL A 252 -1.28 -13.95 -6.11
C VAL A 252 -1.16 -14.64 -4.76
N LEU A 253 -2.04 -14.31 -3.82
CA LEU A 253 -2.04 -14.89 -2.48
C LEU A 253 -2.34 -16.38 -2.51
N SER A 254 -3.25 -16.84 -3.38
CA SER A 254 -3.51 -18.27 -3.53
C SER A 254 -2.27 -19.05 -3.98
N GLY A 255 -1.42 -18.45 -4.84
CA GLY A 255 -0.13 -19.03 -5.23
C GLY A 255 0.83 -19.12 -4.04
N ILE A 256 0.95 -18.04 -3.27
CA ILE A 256 1.84 -18.01 -2.09
C ILE A 256 1.37 -19.01 -1.02
N VAL A 257 0.07 -19.12 -0.77
CA VAL A 257 -0.47 -20.12 0.16
C VAL A 257 -0.10 -21.54 -0.29
N PHE A 258 -0.17 -21.82 -1.59
CA PHE A 258 0.26 -23.09 -2.14
C PHE A 258 1.77 -23.33 -1.93
N ASP A 259 2.62 -22.33 -2.21
CA ASP A 259 4.06 -22.43 -1.99
C ASP A 259 4.41 -22.66 -0.51
N VAL A 260 3.73 -21.96 0.40
CA VAL A 260 3.86 -22.12 1.86
C VAL A 260 3.47 -23.55 2.29
N GLN A 261 2.39 -24.10 1.73
CA GLN A 261 1.99 -25.50 1.96
C GLN A 261 3.05 -26.48 1.44
N GLU A 262 3.64 -26.22 0.28
CA GLU A 262 4.71 -27.06 -0.26
C GLU A 262 5.98 -27.01 0.59
N VAL A 263 6.33 -25.85 1.15
CA VAL A 263 7.45 -25.69 2.08
C VAL A 263 7.19 -26.48 3.36
N GLN A 264 6.00 -26.35 3.94
CA GLN A 264 5.59 -27.12 5.13
C GLN A 264 5.62 -28.63 4.84
N PHE A 265 5.10 -29.05 3.70
CA PHE A 265 5.14 -30.44 3.27
C PHE A 265 6.57 -30.91 3.03
N ALA A 266 7.44 -30.09 2.43
CA ALA A 266 8.85 -30.44 2.27
C ALA A 266 9.56 -30.63 3.62
N LEU A 267 9.19 -29.84 4.63
CA LEU A 267 9.72 -29.95 5.99
C LEU A 267 9.25 -31.22 6.71
N CYS A 268 7.94 -31.54 6.63
CA CYS A 268 7.30 -32.59 7.45
C CYS A 268 6.73 -33.78 6.66
N ARG A 269 7.18 -34.01 5.42
CA ARG A 269 6.69 -35.10 4.57
C ARG A 269 6.79 -36.46 5.28
N GLY A 270 5.67 -37.18 5.37
CA GLY A 270 5.64 -38.54 5.93
C GLY A 270 5.43 -38.59 7.45
N PHE A 271 5.23 -37.45 8.10
CA PHE A 271 4.76 -37.37 9.47
C PHE A 271 3.23 -37.51 9.50
N GLY A 272 2.71 -38.62 10.03
CA GLY A 272 1.29 -38.95 10.14
C GLY A 272 1.04 -40.27 10.85
#